data_AF-A0A952ZW99-F1
#
_entry.id   AF-A0A952ZW99-F1
#
_cell.length_a   1.000
_cell.length_b   1.000
_cell.length_c   1.000
_cell.angle_alpha   90.00
_cell.angle_beta   90.00
_cell.angle_gamma   90.00
#
_symmetry.space_group_name_H-M   'P 1'
#
loop_
_entity.id
_entity.type
_entity.pdbx_description
1 polymer ?
#
loop_
_entity_poly.entity_id
_entity_poly.type
_entity_poly.pdbx_seq_one_letter_code
_entity_poly.pdbx_strand_id
1 'polypeptide(L)'
;MDFAQTGTMIRDARKQAGLTQAELARRLGMSRATISQLENGVIGDLGIRKLAQIGDRLGLEIAVRPRRPLTLHEAYARNREERQAAFRETDTILANLNPGKLGG
;
A
#
# COMPACT_ATOMS: atom_id res chain seq x y z
N MET A 1 -6.66 1.02 -8.87
CA MET A 1 -6.35 2.10 -7.91
C MET A 1 -5.06 1.67 -7.20
N ASP A 2 -4.12 2.57 -6.96
CA ASP A 2 -2.85 2.21 -6.31
C ASP A 2 -2.98 2.27 -4.79
N PHE A 3 -3.17 1.11 -4.17
CA PHE A 3 -3.34 1.00 -2.72
C PHE A 3 -2.03 1.18 -1.95
N ALA A 4 -0.87 0.89 -2.57
CA ALA A 4 0.43 1.12 -1.94
C ALA A 4 0.71 2.62 -1.83
N GLN A 5 0.42 3.38 -2.89
CA GLN A 5 0.52 4.84 -2.87
C GLN A 5 -0.46 5.45 -1.86
N THR A 6 -1.71 5.00 -1.87
CA THR A 6 -2.75 5.48 -0.93
C THR A 6 -2.35 5.20 0.53
N GLY A 7 -1.89 3.99 0.83
CA GLY A 7 -1.43 3.62 2.17
C GLY A 7 -0.25 4.46 2.63
N THR A 8 0.68 4.78 1.73
CA THR A 8 1.81 5.67 2.01
C THR A 8 1.34 7.09 2.35
N MET A 9 0.40 7.66 1.58
CA MET A 9 -0.17 8.98 1.89
C MET A 9 -0.82 9.02 3.27
N ILE A 10 -1.60 7.99 3.62
CA ILE A 10 -2.25 7.88 4.95
C ILE A 10 -1.21 7.77 6.06
N ARG A 11 -0.16 6.96 5.86
CA ARG A 11 0.95 6.80 6.83
C ARG A 11 1.63 8.14 7.09
N ASP A 12 1.91 8.90 6.04
CA ASP A 12 2.63 10.16 6.15
C ASP A 12 1.77 11.22 6.84
N ALA A 13 0.49 11.32 6.48
CA ALA A 13 -0.46 12.20 7.16
C ALA A 13 -0.61 11.84 8.66
N ARG A 14 -0.67 10.54 8.99
CA ARG A 14 -0.69 10.09 10.39
C ARG A 14 0.56 10.54 11.15
N LYS A 15 1.75 10.38 10.55
CA LYS A 15 3.03 10.78 11.16
C LYS A 15 3.09 12.30 11.35
N GLN A 16 2.64 13.09 10.38
CA GLN A 16 2.55 14.54 10.49
C GLN A 16 1.61 14.97 11.62
N ALA A 17 0.51 14.22 11.85
CA ALA A 17 -0.39 14.42 12.98
C ALA A 17 0.19 13.95 14.34
N GLY A 18 1.43 13.44 14.37
CA GLY A 18 2.09 12.98 15.59
C GLY A 18 1.48 11.72 16.22
N LEU A 19 0.70 10.95 15.46
CA LEU A 19 -0.01 9.77 15.96
C LEU A 19 0.76 8.50 15.66
N THR A 20 0.76 7.54 16.58
CA THR A 20 1.08 6.13 16.30
C THR A 20 -0.09 5.44 15.60
N GLN A 21 0.16 4.28 14.97
CA GLN A 21 -0.91 3.46 14.38
C GLN A 21 -1.96 3.04 15.43
N ALA A 22 -1.51 2.72 16.65
CA ALA A 22 -2.40 2.31 17.74
C ALA A 22 -3.29 3.47 18.21
N GLU A 23 -2.76 4.69 18.26
CA GLU A 23 -3.55 5.87 18.63
C GLU A 23 -4.58 6.24 17.58
N LEU A 24 -4.21 6.20 16.29
CA LEU A 24 -5.16 6.41 15.21
C LEU A 24 -6.27 5.35 15.25
N ALA A 25 -5.89 4.07 15.38
CA ALA A 25 -6.83 2.96 15.48
C ALA A 25 -7.82 3.14 16.63
N ARG A 26 -7.32 3.46 17.83
CA ARG A 26 -8.14 3.71 19.02
C ARG A 26 -9.13 4.86 18.84
N ARG A 27 -8.68 5.98 18.25
CA ARG A 27 -9.55 7.14 17.99
C ARG A 27 -10.67 6.84 16.99
N LEU A 28 -10.46 5.85 16.12
CA LEU A 28 -11.39 5.48 15.06
C LEU A 28 -12.19 4.21 15.35
N GLY A 29 -12.02 3.60 16.53
CA GLY A 29 -12.68 2.33 16.85
C GLY A 29 -12.25 1.16 15.94
N MET A 30 -10.99 1.17 15.49
CA MET A 30 -10.42 0.15 14.61
C MET A 30 -9.31 -0.63 15.32
N SER A 31 -8.92 -1.77 14.76
CA SER A 31 -7.73 -2.49 15.22
C SER A 31 -6.45 -1.84 14.70
N ARG A 32 -5.35 -1.95 15.46
CA ARG A 32 -4.01 -1.55 14.97
C ARG A 32 -3.64 -2.29 13.68
N ALA A 33 -4.03 -3.57 13.57
CA ALA A 33 -3.76 -4.40 12.39
C ALA A 33 -4.43 -3.83 11.14
N THR A 34 -5.67 -3.33 11.24
CA THR A 34 -6.38 -2.66 10.14
C THR A 34 -5.60 -1.44 9.65
N ILE A 35 -5.16 -0.56 10.57
CA ILE A 35 -4.36 0.61 10.20
C ILE A 35 -3.02 0.19 9.57
N SER A 36 -2.35 -0.83 10.12
CA SER A 36 -1.11 -1.34 9.55
C SER A 36 -1.29 -1.90 8.14
N GLN A 37 -2.32 -2.71 7.91
CA GLN A 37 -2.61 -3.30 6.60
C GLN A 37 -2.95 -2.21 5.57
N LEU A 38 -3.74 -1.21 5.98
CA LEU A 38 -4.09 -0.06 5.15
C LEU A 38 -2.84 0.73 4.76
N GLU A 39 -2.01 1.12 5.73
CA GLU A 39 -0.78 1.88 5.48
C GLU A 39 0.21 1.12 4.58
N ASN A 40 0.21 -0.21 4.68
CA ASN A 40 1.06 -1.08 3.86
C ASN A 40 0.43 -1.44 2.50
N GLY A 41 -0.80 -1.00 2.21
CA GLY A 41 -1.49 -1.29 0.95
C GLY A 41 -1.91 -2.75 0.77
N VAL A 42 -1.93 -3.54 1.84
CA VAL A 42 -2.27 -4.98 1.84
C VAL A 42 -3.63 -5.29 2.45
N ILE A 43 -4.43 -4.25 2.74
CA ILE A 43 -5.78 -4.42 3.26
C ILE A 43 -6.70 -4.97 2.17
N GLY A 44 -7.44 -6.03 2.47
CA GLY A 44 -8.35 -6.66 1.51
C GLY A 44 -9.60 -5.82 1.23
N ASP A 45 -10.24 -5.32 2.28
CA ASP A 45 -11.40 -4.43 2.18
C ASP A 45 -11.43 -3.41 3.32
N LEU A 46 -11.90 -2.21 3.00
CA LEU A 46 -12.18 -1.15 3.96
C LEU A 46 -13.38 -0.34 3.47
N GLY A 47 -14.50 -0.47 4.18
CA GLY A 47 -15.71 0.27 3.85
C GLY A 47 -15.48 1.79 3.76
N ILE A 48 -16.10 2.44 2.78
CA ILE A 48 -15.90 3.87 2.45
C ILE A 48 -16.07 4.80 3.65
N ARG A 49 -17.01 4.51 4.57
CA ARG A 49 -17.20 5.28 5.81
C ARG A 49 -15.96 5.28 6.70
N LYS A 50 -15.28 4.13 6.82
CA LYS A 50 -14.04 4.01 7.60
C LYS A 50 -12.92 4.80 6.95
N LEU A 51 -12.82 4.74 5.62
CA LEU A 51 -11.84 5.53 4.88
C LEU A 51 -12.09 7.04 5.04
N ALA A 52 -13.35 7.48 4.99
CA ALA A 52 -13.73 8.87 5.21
C ALA A 52 -13.35 9.35 6.62
N GLN A 53 -13.64 8.56 7.66
CA GLN A 53 -13.25 8.88 9.04
C GLN A 53 -11.73 9.01 9.23
N ILE A 54 -10.95 8.18 8.54
CA ILE A 54 -9.49 8.32 8.50
C ILE A 54 -9.10 9.65 7.86
N GLY A 55 -9.73 9.98 6.72
CA GLY A 55 -9.52 11.24 6.03
C GLY A 55 -9.80 12.45 6.92
N ASP A 56 -10.99 12.52 7.51
CA ASP A 56 -11.39 13.59 8.43
C ASP A 56 -10.40 13.76 9.59
N ARG A 57 -9.92 12.64 10.15
CA ARG A 57 -8.98 12.68 11.26
C ARG A 57 -7.58 13.16 10.85
N LEU A 58 -7.18 12.91 9.62
CA LEU A 58 -5.84 13.19 9.11
C LEU A 58 -5.78 14.45 8.21
N GLY A 59 -6.90 15.14 8.00
CA GLY A 59 -6.97 16.30 7.12
C GLY A 59 -6.86 15.93 5.63
N LEU A 60 -7.36 14.76 5.25
CA LEU A 60 -7.38 14.28 3.86
C LEU A 60 -8.82 14.21 3.34
N GLU A 61 -8.99 14.48 2.04
CA GLU A 61 -10.27 14.38 1.34
C GLU A 61 -10.29 13.20 0.36
N ILE A 62 -11.43 12.53 0.25
CA ILE A 62 -11.68 11.52 -0.78
C ILE A 62 -12.32 12.21 -1.98
N ALA A 63 -11.64 12.20 -3.12
CA ALA A 63 -12.13 12.79 -4.36
C ALA A 63 -12.40 11.75 -5.44
N VAL A 64 -13.53 11.88 -6.14
CA VAL A 64 -13.83 11.13 -7.37
C VAL A 64 -13.48 12.03 -8.56
N ARG A 65 -12.62 11.54 -9.46
CA ARG A 65 -12.14 12.30 -10.62
C ARG A 65 -12.17 11.42 -11.87
N PRO A 66 -12.39 12.01 -13.08
CA PRO A 66 -12.26 11.27 -14.32
C PRO A 66 -10.88 10.60 -14.42
N ARG A 67 -10.86 9.33 -14.84
CA ARG A 67 -9.61 8.60 -15.01
C ARG A 67 -8.89 9.13 -16.25
N ARG A 68 -7.70 9.71 -16.10
CA ARG A 68 -6.83 10.04 -17.23
C ARG A 68 -6.25 8.74 -17.81
N PRO A 69 -6.34 8.51 -19.13
CA PRO A 69 -5.60 7.43 -19.76
C PRO A 69 -4.09 7.71 -19.68
N LEU A 70 -3.31 6.67 -19.43
CA LEU A 70 -1.86 6.78 -19.52
C LEU A 70 -1.46 7.10 -20.96
N THR A 71 -0.43 7.92 -21.13
CA THR A 71 0.24 8.05 -22.43
C THR A 71 0.92 6.73 -22.79
N LEU A 72 1.21 6.52 -24.09
CA LEU A 72 1.96 5.34 -24.52
C LEU A 72 3.30 5.22 -23.78
N HIS A 73 4.01 6.35 -23.62
CA HIS A 73 5.30 6.39 -22.90
C HIS A 73 5.16 5.91 -21.45
N GLU A 74 4.18 6.44 -20.71
CA GLU A 74 3.90 6.03 -19.32
C GLU A 74 3.50 4.55 -19.23
N ALA A 75 2.70 4.07 -20.17
CA ALA A 75 2.30 2.66 -20.22
C ALA A 75 3.51 1.73 -20.46
N TYR A 76 4.41 2.10 -21.38
CA TYR A 76 5.65 1.35 -21.61
C TYR A 76 6.60 1.38 -20.42
N ALA A 77 6.77 2.53 -19.77
CA ALA A 77 7.60 2.66 -18.58
C ALA A 77 7.09 1.76 -17.45
N ARG A 78 5.78 1.81 -17.16
CA ARG A 78 5.12 0.96 -16.17
C ARG A 78 5.30 -0.53 -16.47
N ASN A 79 5.05 -0.96 -17.71
CA ASN A 79 5.24 -2.37 -18.11
C ASN A 79 6.71 -2.82 -17.95
N ARG A 80 7.66 -1.91 -18.18
CA ARG A 80 9.09 -2.19 -18.02
C ARG A 80 9.44 -2.38 -16.55
N GLU A 81 8.96 -1.50 -15.68
CA GLU A 81 9.17 -1.58 -14.23
C GLU A 81 8.55 -2.85 -13.65
N GLU A 82 7.30 -3.18 -14.01
CA GLU A 82 6.62 -4.40 -13.56
C GLU A 82 7.39 -5.67 -13.99
N ARG A 83 7.88 -5.71 -15.24
CA ARG A 83 8.73 -6.82 -15.71
C ARG A 83 10.04 -6.90 -14.94
N GLN A 84 10.72 -5.77 -14.73
CA GLN A 84 11.99 -5.74 -13.98
C GLN A 84 11.81 -6.19 -12.53
N ALA A 85 10.71 -5.79 -11.88
CA ALA A 85 10.39 -6.22 -10.51
C ALA A 85 10.16 -7.74 -10.45
N ALA A 86 9.39 -8.29 -11.38
CA ALA A 86 9.14 -9.73 -11.45
C ALA A 86 10.43 -10.54 -11.66
N PHE A 87 11.33 -10.08 -12.54
CA PHE A 87 12.64 -10.71 -12.73
C PHE A 87 13.51 -10.68 -11.47
N ARG A 88 13.55 -9.55 -10.75
CA ARG A 88 14.30 -9.44 -9.49
C ARG A 88 13.75 -10.35 -8.41
N GLU A 89 12.43 -10.51 -8.35
CA GLU A 89 11.77 -11.43 -7.41
C GLU A 89 12.15 -12.88 -7.73
N THR A 90 12.14 -13.30 -9.00
CA THR A 90 12.58 -14.64 -9.40
C THR A 90 14.05 -14.90 -9.07
N ASP A 91 14.94 -13.94 -9.32
CA ASP A 91 16.36 -14.06 -8.97
C ASP A 91 16.57 -14.20 -7.45
N THR A 92 15.79 -13.44 -6.66
CA THR A 92 15.84 -13.50 -5.20
C THR A 92 15.35 -14.86 -4.68
N ILE A 93 14.30 -15.42 -5.26
CA ILE A 93 13.79 -16.75 -4.90
C ILE A 93 14.83 -17.83 -5.23
N LEU A 94 15.43 -17.76 -6.42
CA LEU A 94 16.48 -18.70 -6.84
C LEU A 94 17.71 -18.62 -5.93
N ALA A 95 18.13 -17.43 -5.52
CA ALA A 95 19.26 -17.25 -4.60
C ALA A 95 18.98 -17.80 -3.18
N ASN A 96 17.73 -17.81 -2.73
CA ASN A 96 17.32 -18.29 -1.41
C ASN A 96 17.00 -19.79 -1.37
N LEU A 97 16.84 -20.44 -2.53
CA LEU A 97 16.77 -21.89 -2.62
C LEU A 97 18.17 -22.47 -2.38
N ASN A 98 18.43 -22.87 -1.14
CA ASN A 98 19.67 -23.55 -0.78
C ASN A 98 19.78 -24.88 -1.56
N PRO A 99 20.81 -25.07 -2.42
CA PRO A 99 20.98 -26.32 -3.18
C PRO A 99 21.31 -27.54 -2.30
N GLY A 100 21.53 -27.36 -0.99
CA GLY A 100 21.97 -28.41 -0.06
C GLY A 100 20.89 -29.26 0.64
N LYS A 101 19.62 -29.26 0.21
CA LYS A 101 18.55 -30.10 0.82
C LYS A 101 17.87 -31.09 -0.11
N LEU A 102 18.47 -31.42 -1.25
CA LEU A 102 18.06 -32.52 -2.12
C LEU A 102 19.20 -33.55 -2.18
N GLY A 103 19.42 -34.25 -1.09
CA GLY A 103 20.46 -35.29 -1.00
C GLY A 103 20.71 -35.71 0.43
N GLY A 104 19.98 -36.75 0.87
CA GLY A 104 20.08 -37.39 2.17
C GLY A 104 19.04 -38.50 2.25
#